data_AF-A0A2D5TWU4-F1
#
_entry.id   AF-A0A2D5TWU4-F1
#
_cell.length_a   1.000
_cell.length_b   1.000
_cell.length_c   1.000
_cell.angle_alpha   90.00
_cell.angle_beta   90.00
_cell.angle_gamma   90.00
#
_symmetry.space_group_name_H-M   'P 1'
#
loop_
_entity.id
_entity.type
_entity.pdbx_description
1 polymer ?
#
loop_
_entity_poly.entity_id
_entity_poly.type
_entity_poly.pdbx_seq_one_letter_code
_entity_poly.pdbx_strand_id
1 'polypeptide(L)'
;RGTLGLEIKLTRLAPTEVAAVSFDTRTYAHRLGGQPADTIGQITEGLTRLRDSSSDKNKDLTNSDQVLIPFDQMIAELSRSVAASFVKKVAVTEKTVFYPVANGNLESARILIEEGAYELAIERLQQATASNPDPGDLYNLGLCFEAVGDYGLAINSYRAAWNADPENLLFAQGIGRIERLRRESPQLRRQLDSRR
;
A
#
# COMPACT_ATOMS: atom_id res chain seq x y z
N ARG A 1 -4.63 3.94 -34.98
CA ARG A 1 -4.72 3.46 -33.58
C ARG A 1 -3.33 2.99 -33.21
N GLY A 2 -2.76 3.49 -32.14
CA GLY A 2 -1.41 3.13 -31.67
C GLY A 2 -1.43 2.93 -30.15
N THR A 3 -0.38 2.31 -29.63
CA THR A 3 -0.21 2.09 -28.19
C THR A 3 1.07 2.78 -27.76
N LEU A 4 0.99 3.57 -26.70
CA LEU A 4 2.13 4.17 -26.03
C LEU A 4 2.43 3.34 -24.79
N GLY A 5 3.67 2.87 -24.63
CA GLY A 5 4.13 2.16 -23.44
C GLY A 5 5.27 2.93 -22.76
N LEU A 6 5.32 2.88 -21.43
CA LEU A 6 6.37 3.53 -20.64
C LEU A 6 6.90 2.57 -19.58
N GLU A 7 8.22 2.38 -19.54
CA GLU A 7 8.94 1.54 -18.58
C GLU A 7 9.90 2.38 -17.74
N ILE A 8 9.96 2.11 -16.43
CA ILE A 8 10.99 2.64 -15.52
C ILE A 8 11.68 1.46 -14.82
N LYS A 9 13.02 1.49 -14.78
CA LYS A 9 13.86 0.43 -14.23
C LYS A 9 14.91 0.98 -13.28
N LEU A 10 15.03 0.40 -12.09
CA LEU A 10 16.12 0.63 -11.14
C LEU A 10 17.16 -0.48 -11.30
N THR A 11 18.41 -0.12 -11.57
CA THR A 11 19.51 -1.07 -11.66
C THR A 11 20.55 -0.72 -10.60
N ARG A 12 20.83 -1.66 -9.70
CA ARG A 12 21.96 -1.56 -8.78
C ARG A 12 23.22 -1.91 -9.55
N LEU A 13 24.28 -1.12 -9.37
CA LEU A 13 25.51 -1.30 -10.15
C LEU A 13 26.42 -2.38 -9.58
N ALA A 14 26.40 -2.62 -8.26
CA ALA A 14 27.27 -3.59 -7.58
C ALA A 14 26.54 -4.36 -6.45
N PRO A 15 26.30 -5.69 -6.62
CA PRO A 15 26.39 -6.41 -7.88
C PRO A 15 25.41 -5.82 -8.92
N THR A 16 25.71 -6.00 -10.20
CA THR A 16 24.85 -5.51 -11.28
C THR A 16 23.56 -6.33 -11.32
N GLU A 17 22.49 -5.75 -10.80
CA GLU A 17 21.17 -6.41 -10.74
C GLU A 17 20.04 -5.42 -10.97
N VAL A 18 18.95 -5.92 -11.55
CA VAL A 18 17.72 -5.15 -11.72
C VAL A 18 16.96 -5.16 -10.40
N ALA A 19 16.98 -4.05 -9.68
CA ALA A 19 16.35 -3.94 -8.37
C ALA A 19 14.81 -3.79 -8.48
N ALA A 20 14.32 -3.09 -9.52
CA ALA A 20 12.87 -2.93 -9.73
C ALA A 20 12.54 -2.54 -11.17
N VAL A 21 11.34 -2.91 -11.63
CA VAL A 21 10.75 -2.50 -12.93
C VAL A 21 9.27 -2.15 -12.75
N SER A 22 8.81 -1.12 -13.44
CA SER A 22 7.39 -0.78 -13.63
C SER A 22 7.12 -0.43 -15.09
N PHE A 23 5.99 -0.89 -15.62
CA PHE A 23 5.58 -0.69 -17.01
C PHE A 23 4.08 -0.41 -17.06
N ASP A 24 3.65 0.53 -17.91
CA ASP A 24 2.25 0.86 -18.17
C ASP A 24 2.05 1.20 -19.66
N THR A 25 0.83 1.01 -20.16
CA THR A 25 0.48 1.27 -21.57
C THR A 25 -0.85 1.97 -21.71
N ARG A 26 -0.96 2.84 -22.73
CA ARG A 26 -2.25 3.44 -23.15
C ARG A 26 -2.44 3.35 -24.64
N THR A 27 -3.67 3.01 -25.03
CA THR A 27 -4.07 2.97 -26.44
C THR A 27 -4.66 4.31 -26.83
N TYR A 28 -4.30 4.81 -28.00
CA TYR A 28 -4.84 6.05 -28.54
C TYR A 28 -5.25 5.93 -30.01
N ALA A 29 -6.18 6.78 -30.40
CA ALA A 29 -6.63 6.94 -31.77
C ALA A 29 -6.35 8.38 -32.22
N HIS A 30 -5.30 8.61 -33.01
CA HIS A 30 -5.15 9.90 -33.68
C HIS A 30 -4.70 9.71 -35.14
N ARG A 31 -5.26 10.51 -36.05
CA ARG A 31 -4.84 10.59 -37.47
C ARG A 31 -3.50 11.36 -37.51
N LEU A 32 -2.45 10.70 -37.96
CA LEU A 32 -1.15 11.32 -38.18
C LEU A 32 -1.21 12.14 -39.49
N GLY A 33 -1.26 13.46 -39.38
CA GLY A 33 -1.09 14.38 -40.51
C GLY A 33 -2.32 15.24 -40.83
N GLY A 34 -2.18 16.55 -40.61
CA GLY A 34 -3.15 17.60 -40.94
C GLY A 34 -3.14 18.69 -39.87
N GLN A 35 -2.91 19.95 -40.26
CA GLN A 35 -3.04 21.10 -39.36
C GLN A 35 -4.36 21.02 -38.58
N PRO A 36 -4.42 21.49 -37.31
CA PRO A 36 -5.69 21.56 -36.61
C PRO A 36 -6.58 22.54 -37.38
N ALA A 37 -7.55 22.01 -38.12
CA ALA A 37 -8.53 22.82 -38.82
C ALA A 37 -9.34 23.58 -37.76
N ASP A 38 -9.08 24.87 -37.66
CA ASP A 38 -9.96 25.91 -37.12
C ASP A 38 -10.73 25.52 -35.84
N THR A 39 -10.03 25.08 -34.80
CA THR A 39 -10.64 25.00 -33.47
C THR A 39 -11.08 26.38 -32.97
N ILE A 40 -10.39 27.45 -33.35
CA ILE A 40 -10.83 28.83 -33.07
C ILE A 40 -12.08 29.19 -33.89
N GLY A 41 -12.16 28.79 -35.17
CA GLY A 41 -13.33 29.00 -36.02
C GLY A 41 -14.58 28.25 -35.52
N GLN A 42 -14.41 27.04 -35.02
CA GLN A 42 -15.51 26.25 -34.44
C GLN A 42 -16.01 26.81 -33.09
N ILE A 43 -15.10 27.40 -32.29
CA ILE A 43 -15.47 28.08 -31.03
C ILE A 43 -16.22 29.38 -31.33
N THR A 44 -15.79 30.17 -32.31
CA THR A 44 -16.50 31.39 -32.71
C THR A 44 -17.84 31.10 -33.37
N GLU A 45 -17.95 30.05 -34.20
CA GLU A 45 -19.25 29.58 -34.71
C GLU A 45 -20.18 29.05 -33.61
N GLY A 46 -19.64 28.39 -32.59
CA GLY A 46 -20.42 27.94 -31.43
C GLY A 46 -20.97 29.11 -30.61
N LEU A 47 -20.15 30.15 -30.41
CA LEU A 47 -20.53 31.39 -29.71
C LEU A 47 -21.54 32.23 -30.51
N THR A 48 -21.47 32.27 -31.83
CA THR A 48 -22.48 32.94 -32.66
C THR A 48 -23.80 32.17 -32.69
N ARG A 49 -23.76 30.83 -32.77
CA ARG A 49 -24.98 29.99 -32.67
C ARG A 49 -25.68 30.11 -31.31
N LEU A 50 -24.92 30.23 -30.21
CA LEU A 50 -25.47 30.48 -28.87
C LEU A 50 -26.10 31.86 -28.73
N ARG A 51 -25.63 32.86 -29.50
CA ARG A 51 -26.21 34.20 -29.51
C ARG A 51 -27.52 34.26 -30.33
N ASP A 52 -27.64 33.41 -31.34
CA ASP A 52 -28.82 33.33 -32.21
C ASP A 52 -29.87 32.31 -31.72
N SER A 53 -29.54 31.39 -30.81
CA SER A 53 -30.46 30.36 -30.30
C SER A 53 -31.32 30.77 -29.11
N SER A 54 -31.75 32.04 -29.06
CA SER A 54 -32.84 32.50 -28.18
C SER A 54 -34.22 32.18 -28.77
N SER A 55 -34.39 31.01 -29.39
CA SER A 55 -35.69 30.46 -29.74
C SER A 55 -35.59 28.96 -30.10
N ASP A 56 -36.02 28.16 -29.12
CA ASP A 56 -36.80 26.94 -29.29
C ASP A 56 -36.15 25.66 -29.89
N LYS A 57 -36.44 24.56 -29.18
CA LYS A 57 -36.36 23.12 -29.51
C LYS A 57 -35.04 22.32 -29.37
N ASN A 58 -35.07 21.52 -28.30
CA ASN A 58 -34.59 20.13 -28.18
C ASN A 58 -34.23 19.42 -29.50
N LYS A 59 -32.97 18.97 -29.61
CA LYS A 59 -32.57 17.72 -30.28
C LYS A 59 -31.12 17.32 -29.94
N ASP A 60 -30.97 16.11 -29.41
CA ASP A 60 -29.79 15.25 -29.39
C ASP A 60 -28.42 15.86 -29.02
N LEU A 61 -28.10 15.82 -27.73
CA LEU A 61 -26.76 16.06 -27.17
C LEU A 61 -26.00 14.76 -26.85
N THR A 62 -26.38 13.63 -27.44
CA THR A 62 -25.68 12.34 -27.27
C THR A 62 -24.83 12.02 -28.50
N ASN A 63 -23.69 12.70 -28.63
CA ASN A 63 -22.49 12.19 -29.33
C ASN A 63 -21.38 13.25 -29.34
N SER A 64 -20.74 13.51 -28.19
CA SER A 64 -19.34 13.96 -28.19
C SER A 64 -18.43 12.74 -28.03
N ASP A 65 -18.57 11.82 -28.98
CA ASP A 65 -17.78 10.61 -29.02
C ASP A 65 -16.36 11.00 -29.44
N GLN A 66 -15.41 10.80 -28.51
CA GLN A 66 -13.96 11.06 -28.59
C GLN A 66 -13.51 12.46 -28.17
N VAL A 67 -13.60 12.76 -26.87
CA VAL A 67 -12.64 13.66 -26.22
C VAL A 67 -11.27 12.97 -26.25
N LEU A 68 -10.53 13.14 -27.34
CA LEU A 68 -9.17 12.65 -27.47
C LEU A 68 -8.28 13.51 -26.59
N ILE A 69 -7.72 12.90 -25.54
CA ILE A 69 -6.69 13.53 -24.71
C ILE A 69 -5.49 13.86 -25.62
N PRO A 70 -5.01 15.11 -25.65
CA PRO A 70 -3.82 15.48 -26.41
C PRO A 70 -2.63 14.57 -26.08
N PHE A 71 -1.79 14.27 -27.08
CA PHE A 71 -0.68 13.33 -26.94
C PHE A 71 0.26 13.68 -25.77
N ASP A 72 0.56 14.97 -25.60
CA ASP A 72 1.41 15.45 -24.50
C ASP A 72 0.79 15.18 -23.12
N GLN A 73 -0.53 15.36 -22.99
CA GLN A 73 -1.26 15.07 -21.76
C GLN A 73 -1.27 13.55 -21.48
N MET A 74 -1.34 12.72 -22.53
CA MET A 74 -1.26 11.26 -22.38
C MET A 74 0.10 10.81 -21.86
N ILE A 75 1.20 11.38 -22.38
CA ILE A 75 2.56 11.12 -21.87
C ILE A 75 2.68 11.54 -20.41
N ALA A 76 2.17 12.73 -20.05
CA ALA A 76 2.23 13.23 -18.69
C ALA A 76 1.49 12.31 -17.70
N GLU A 77 0.29 11.85 -18.05
CA GLU A 77 -0.48 10.94 -17.19
C GLU A 77 0.16 9.55 -17.05
N LEU A 78 0.70 8.99 -18.14
CA LEU A 78 1.45 7.73 -18.10
C LEU A 78 2.71 7.86 -17.24
N SER A 79 3.47 8.93 -17.43
CA SER A 79 4.68 9.20 -16.67
C SER A 79 4.37 9.29 -15.18
N ARG A 80 3.29 10.00 -14.81
CA ARG A 80 2.83 10.10 -13.41
C ARG A 80 2.40 8.74 -12.85
N SER A 81 1.66 7.96 -13.61
CA SER A 81 1.20 6.61 -13.22
C SER A 81 2.38 5.68 -12.93
N VAL A 82 3.29 5.54 -13.90
CA VAL A 82 4.44 4.63 -13.78
C VAL A 82 5.40 5.11 -12.70
N ALA A 83 5.67 6.42 -12.62
CA ALA A 83 6.52 6.98 -11.56
C ALA A 83 5.93 6.74 -10.17
N ALA A 84 4.62 6.96 -9.96
CA ALA A 84 3.99 6.72 -8.66
C ALA A 84 4.09 5.24 -8.24
N SER A 85 3.79 4.32 -9.17
CA SER A 85 3.92 2.88 -8.93
C SER A 85 5.36 2.46 -8.66
N PHE A 86 6.30 3.00 -9.43
CA PHE A 86 7.73 2.76 -9.26
C PHE A 86 8.25 3.26 -7.93
N VAL A 87 7.96 4.52 -7.55
CA VAL A 87 8.31 5.10 -6.26
C VAL A 87 7.77 4.24 -5.12
N LYS A 88 6.52 3.78 -5.19
CA LYS A 88 5.96 2.88 -4.17
C LYS A 88 6.74 1.56 -4.02
N LYS A 89 7.31 1.02 -5.11
CA LYS A 89 8.13 -0.20 -5.07
C LYS A 89 9.54 0.03 -4.54
N VAL A 90 10.15 1.17 -4.85
CA VAL A 90 11.57 1.43 -4.55
C VAL A 90 11.79 2.32 -3.32
N ALA A 91 10.78 3.08 -2.90
CA ALA A 91 10.85 3.87 -1.69
C ALA A 91 10.90 2.91 -0.51
N VAL A 92 12.06 2.90 0.16
CA VAL A 92 12.17 2.39 1.52
C VAL A 92 11.44 3.41 2.40
N THR A 93 10.11 3.33 2.47
CA THR A 93 9.39 4.03 3.53
C THR A 93 9.69 3.28 4.81
N GLU A 94 10.71 3.72 5.55
CA GLU A 94 10.85 3.37 6.96
C GLU A 94 9.63 3.94 7.68
N LYS A 95 8.56 3.14 7.71
CA LYS A 95 7.49 3.40 8.64
C LYS A 95 8.01 2.93 9.99
N THR A 96 8.62 3.85 10.75
CA THR A 96 8.90 3.63 12.16
C THR A 96 7.57 3.49 12.88
N VAL A 97 7.09 2.25 12.95
CA VAL A 97 5.91 1.91 13.74
C VAL A 97 6.40 1.70 15.16
N PHE A 98 6.17 2.69 16.03
CA PHE A 98 6.40 2.50 17.46
C PHE A 98 5.35 1.53 17.99
N TYR A 99 5.80 0.36 18.42
CA TYR A 99 4.93 -0.61 19.05
C TYR A 99 4.98 -0.40 20.58
N PRO A 100 3.86 -0.04 21.22
CA PRO A 100 3.82 0.12 22.67
C PRO A 100 4.20 -1.20 23.35
N VAL A 101 5.26 -1.21 24.16
CA VAL A 101 5.65 -2.35 24.99
C VAL A 101 4.77 -2.37 26.24
N ALA A 102 4.21 -3.52 26.59
CA ALA A 102 3.37 -3.65 27.78
C ALA A 102 4.24 -3.71 29.04
N ASN A 103 3.69 -3.23 30.16
CA ASN A 103 4.28 -3.52 31.46
C ASN A 103 3.95 -4.97 31.81
N GLY A 104 4.97 -5.81 31.96
CA GLY A 104 4.85 -7.16 32.47
C GLY A 104 5.74 -7.38 33.69
N ASN A 105 5.89 -8.62 34.13
CA ASN A 105 6.70 -8.94 35.30
C ASN A 105 8.19 -8.90 34.98
N LEU A 106 8.58 -9.03 33.70
CA LEU A 106 9.97 -9.15 33.31
C LEU A 106 10.53 -7.86 32.69
N GLU A 107 10.96 -6.95 33.56
CA GLU A 107 11.56 -5.66 33.16
C GLU A 107 12.75 -5.82 32.19
N SER A 108 13.58 -6.84 32.40
CA SER A 108 14.71 -7.12 31.50
C SER A 108 14.30 -7.43 30.06
N ALA A 109 13.12 -8.04 29.84
CA ALA A 109 12.62 -8.28 28.50
C ALA A 109 12.14 -7.00 27.83
N ARG A 110 11.54 -6.06 28.58
CA ARG A 110 11.18 -4.74 28.05
C ARG A 110 12.39 -4.00 27.52
N ILE A 111 13.48 -3.97 28.29
CA ILE A 111 14.75 -3.34 27.86
C ILE A 111 15.28 -4.02 26.59
N LEU A 112 15.27 -5.36 26.53
CA LEU A 112 15.71 -6.08 25.32
C LEU A 112 14.85 -5.76 24.09
N ILE A 113 13.54 -5.55 24.26
CA ILE A 113 12.63 -5.16 23.17
C ILE A 113 12.92 -3.74 22.69
N GLU A 114 13.16 -2.81 23.62
CA GLU A 114 13.50 -1.41 23.32
C GLU A 114 14.84 -1.31 22.57
N GLU A 115 15.79 -2.18 22.90
CA GLU A 115 17.08 -2.31 22.21
C GLU A 115 16.99 -3.13 20.89
N GLY A 116 15.82 -3.65 20.54
CA GLY A 116 15.60 -4.46 19.33
C GLY A 116 16.18 -5.88 19.39
N ALA A 117 16.62 -6.34 20.56
CA ALA A 117 17.17 -7.67 20.80
C ALA A 117 16.05 -8.73 20.96
N TYR A 118 15.21 -8.87 19.93
CA TYR A 118 13.98 -9.65 19.99
C TYR A 118 14.18 -11.14 20.27
N GLU A 119 15.23 -11.77 19.72
CA GLU A 119 15.50 -13.20 19.94
C GLU A 119 15.84 -13.50 21.41
N LEU A 120 16.65 -12.65 22.03
CA LEU A 120 16.97 -12.75 23.46
C LEU A 120 15.74 -12.47 24.33
N ALA A 121 14.93 -11.48 23.95
CA ALA A 121 13.68 -11.20 24.64
C ALA A 121 12.72 -12.41 24.59
N ILE A 122 12.62 -13.10 23.45
CA ILE A 122 11.80 -14.31 23.30
C ILE A 122 12.25 -15.39 24.27
N GLU A 123 13.55 -15.68 24.34
CA GLU A 123 14.07 -16.73 25.23
C GLU A 123 13.68 -16.46 26.69
N ARG A 124 13.87 -15.21 27.15
CA ARG A 124 13.56 -14.80 28.51
C ARG A 124 12.06 -14.82 28.80
N LEU A 125 11.25 -14.31 27.87
CA LEU A 125 9.80 -14.27 28.00
C LEU A 125 9.18 -15.67 27.96
N GLN A 126 9.69 -16.58 27.13
CA GLN A 126 9.22 -17.98 27.11
C GLN A 126 9.45 -18.67 28.45
N GLN A 127 10.62 -18.48 29.07
CA GLN A 127 10.90 -19.04 30.39
C GLN A 127 9.99 -18.43 31.48
N ALA A 128 9.79 -17.11 31.45
CA ALA A 128 8.96 -16.41 32.42
C ALA A 128 7.47 -16.82 32.30
N THR A 129 6.93 -16.78 31.09
CA THR A 129 5.53 -17.09 30.81
C THR A 129 5.18 -18.57 31.00
N ALA A 130 6.16 -19.48 30.91
CA ALA A 130 5.95 -20.90 31.22
C ALA A 130 5.68 -21.15 32.72
N SER A 131 6.25 -20.33 33.61
CA SER A 131 6.13 -20.52 35.06
C SER A 131 5.01 -19.68 35.67
N ASN A 132 4.91 -18.41 35.28
CA ASN A 132 3.87 -17.50 35.72
C ASN A 132 3.48 -16.57 34.55
N PRO A 133 2.43 -16.89 33.78
CA PRO A 133 2.04 -16.12 32.63
C PRO A 133 1.43 -14.77 33.05
N ASP A 134 2.21 -13.71 32.90
CA ASP A 134 1.72 -12.34 32.99
C ASP A 134 1.15 -11.87 31.64
N PRO A 135 -0.02 -11.20 31.60
CA PRO A 135 -0.61 -10.74 30.35
C PRO A 135 0.29 -9.76 29.57
N GLY A 136 1.02 -8.89 30.28
CA GLY A 136 1.96 -7.95 29.67
C GLY A 136 3.17 -8.67 29.07
N ASP A 137 3.74 -9.65 29.77
CA ASP A 137 4.83 -10.47 29.23
C ASP A 137 4.37 -11.34 28.04
N LEU A 138 3.15 -11.88 28.07
CA LEU A 138 2.56 -12.59 26.93
C LEU A 138 2.38 -11.67 25.71
N TYR A 139 1.95 -10.44 25.93
CA TYR A 139 1.85 -9.44 24.86
C TYR A 139 3.24 -9.10 24.28
N ASN A 140 4.21 -8.86 25.15
CA ASN A 140 5.60 -8.58 24.77
C ASN A 140 6.22 -9.75 24.00
N LEU A 141 5.90 -10.99 24.36
CA LEU A 141 6.32 -12.17 23.62
C LEU A 141 5.71 -12.17 22.20
N GLY A 142 4.44 -11.79 22.08
CA GLY A 142 3.77 -11.60 20.79
C GLY A 142 4.42 -10.52 19.93
N LEU A 143 4.83 -9.40 20.53
CA LEU A 143 5.58 -8.33 19.85
C LEU A 143 6.90 -8.83 19.29
N CYS A 144 7.69 -9.58 20.07
CA CYS A 144 8.95 -10.11 19.59
C CYS A 144 8.76 -11.08 18.43
N PHE A 145 7.75 -11.97 18.50
CA PHE A 145 7.43 -12.87 17.39
C PHE A 145 6.96 -12.12 16.14
N GLU A 146 6.19 -11.05 16.29
CA GLU A 146 5.81 -10.17 15.16
C GLU A 146 7.05 -9.55 14.52
N ALA A 147 8.01 -9.07 15.34
CA ALA A 147 9.24 -8.45 14.86
C ALA A 147 10.17 -9.42 14.12
N VAL A 148 10.28 -10.68 14.57
CA VAL A 148 11.06 -11.72 13.87
C VAL A 148 10.30 -12.38 12.71
N GLY A 149 9.03 -12.00 12.48
CA GLY A 149 8.21 -12.49 11.38
C GLY A 149 7.51 -13.83 11.63
N ASP A 150 7.53 -14.38 12.84
CA ASP A 150 6.70 -15.54 13.20
C ASP A 150 5.30 -15.10 13.65
N TYR A 151 4.52 -14.64 12.68
CA TYR A 151 3.18 -14.13 12.90
C TYR A 151 2.21 -15.18 13.49
N GLY A 152 2.50 -16.46 13.34
CA GLY A 152 1.68 -17.55 13.89
C GLY A 152 1.84 -17.67 15.41
N LEU A 153 3.08 -17.59 15.89
CA LEU A 153 3.33 -17.51 17.33
C LEU A 153 2.88 -16.16 17.89
N ALA A 154 3.08 -15.06 17.14
CA ALA A 154 2.65 -13.73 17.56
C ALA A 154 1.14 -13.66 17.87
N ILE A 155 0.29 -14.15 16.95
CA ILE A 155 -1.18 -14.13 17.16
C ILE A 155 -1.60 -15.00 18.34
N ASN A 156 -0.92 -16.12 18.59
CA ASN A 156 -1.23 -17.00 19.71
C ASN A 156 -0.89 -16.31 21.05
N SER A 157 0.28 -15.67 21.14
CA SER A 157 0.70 -14.91 22.33
C SER A 157 -0.23 -13.72 22.59
N TYR A 158 -0.59 -12.95 21.57
CA TYR A 158 -1.54 -11.84 21.72
C TYR A 158 -2.92 -12.30 22.17
N ARG A 159 -3.41 -13.45 21.66
CA ARG A 159 -4.67 -14.04 22.13
C ARG A 159 -4.58 -14.52 23.57
N ALA A 160 -3.45 -15.09 23.98
CA ALA A 160 -3.25 -15.49 25.36
C ALA A 160 -3.28 -14.27 26.31
N ALA A 161 -2.60 -13.18 25.94
CA ALA A 161 -2.65 -11.92 26.68
C ALA A 161 -4.08 -11.35 26.77
N TRP A 162 -4.78 -11.28 25.63
CA TRP A 162 -6.18 -10.80 25.58
C TRP A 162 -7.15 -11.69 26.37
N ASN A 163 -6.97 -13.00 26.37
CA ASN A 163 -7.82 -13.90 27.15
C ASN A 163 -7.64 -13.72 28.66
N ALA A 164 -6.45 -13.29 29.10
CA ALA A 164 -6.16 -13.03 30.50
C ALA A 164 -6.67 -11.65 30.95
N ASP A 165 -6.62 -10.65 30.07
CA ASP A 165 -7.20 -9.31 30.30
C ASP A 165 -7.94 -8.80 29.05
N PRO A 166 -9.24 -9.14 28.91
CA PRO A 166 -10.04 -8.78 27.74
C PRO A 166 -10.42 -7.31 27.64
N GLU A 167 -10.17 -6.48 28.67
CA GLU A 167 -10.49 -5.05 28.62
C GLU A 167 -9.29 -4.22 28.15
N ASN A 168 -8.10 -4.83 28.07
CA ASN A 168 -6.89 -4.14 27.69
C ASN A 168 -6.81 -3.91 26.18
N LEU A 169 -7.11 -2.68 25.77
CA LEU A 169 -7.11 -2.26 24.37
C LEU A 169 -5.77 -2.54 23.66
N LEU A 170 -4.65 -2.49 24.38
CA LEU A 170 -3.32 -2.77 23.82
C LEU A 170 -3.23 -4.19 23.24
N PHE A 171 -3.81 -5.17 23.94
CA PHE A 171 -3.76 -6.57 23.55
C PHE A 171 -4.65 -6.82 22.33
N ALA A 172 -5.85 -6.24 22.29
CA ALA A 172 -6.71 -6.26 21.10
C ALA A 172 -6.04 -5.59 19.88
N GLN A 173 -5.32 -4.49 20.09
CA GLN A 173 -4.58 -3.82 19.02
C GLN A 173 -3.52 -4.74 18.41
N GLY A 174 -2.81 -5.52 19.22
CA GLY A 174 -1.85 -6.54 18.74
C GLY A 174 -2.51 -7.54 17.79
N ILE A 175 -3.65 -8.11 18.18
CA ILE A 175 -4.45 -9.01 17.34
C ILE A 175 -4.88 -8.33 16.04
N GLY A 176 -5.41 -7.10 16.14
CA GLY A 176 -5.88 -6.32 15.01
C GLY A 176 -4.79 -6.04 13.98
N ARG A 177 -3.55 -5.78 14.43
CA ARG A 177 -2.39 -5.59 13.55
C ARG A 177 -2.10 -6.84 12.72
N ILE A 178 -2.07 -8.01 13.36
CA ILE A 178 -1.80 -9.28 12.66
C ILE A 178 -2.93 -9.62 11.68
N GLU A 179 -4.20 -9.44 12.05
CA GLU A 179 -5.32 -9.71 11.15
C GLU A 179 -5.34 -8.75 9.96
N ARG A 180 -4.95 -7.49 10.15
CA ARG A 180 -4.76 -6.54 9.04
C ARG A 180 -3.65 -7.00 8.09
N LEU A 181 -2.48 -7.37 8.64
CA LEU A 181 -1.37 -7.91 7.84
C LEU A 181 -1.77 -9.17 7.07
N ARG A 182 -2.54 -10.07 7.69
CA ARG A 182 -3.08 -11.28 7.05
C ARG A 182 -4.00 -10.96 5.87
N ARG A 183 -4.78 -9.88 5.94
CA ARG A 183 -5.64 -9.42 4.82
C ARG A 183 -4.84 -8.76 3.70
N GLU A 184 -3.82 -7.99 4.06
CA GLU A 184 -2.97 -7.25 3.11
C GLU A 184 -1.96 -8.17 2.39
N SER A 185 -1.55 -9.27 3.01
CA SER A 185 -0.56 -10.21 2.45
C SER A 185 -1.18 -11.60 2.20
N PRO A 186 -1.48 -11.94 0.93
CA PRO A 186 -1.97 -13.28 0.55
C PRO A 186 -1.00 -14.41 0.93
N GLN A 187 0.31 -14.12 0.95
CA GLN A 187 1.34 -15.08 1.34
C GLN A 187 1.24 -15.41 2.83
N LEU A 188 1.13 -14.38 3.69
CA LEU A 188 0.97 -14.56 5.13
C LEU A 188 -0.31 -15.32 5.47
N ARG A 189 -1.40 -15.03 4.75
CA ARG A 189 -2.66 -15.77 4.91
C ARG A 189 -2.47 -17.27 4.71
N ARG A 190 -1.79 -17.67 3.63
CA ARG A 190 -1.49 -19.09 3.36
C ARG A 190 -0.63 -19.71 4.46
N GLN A 191 0.39 -18.98 4.93
CA GLN A 191 1.27 -19.45 6.00
C GLN A 191 0.50 -19.73 7.29
N LEU A 192 -0.36 -18.80 7.72
CA LEU A 192 -1.17 -18.95 8.93
C LEU A 192 -2.24 -20.03 8.79
N ASP A 193 -2.86 -20.16 7.61
CA ASP A 193 -3.87 -21.19 7.35
C ASP A 193 -3.25 -22.60 7.29
N SER A 194 -1.98 -22.73 6.90
CA SER A 194 -1.25 -24.01 6.88
C SER A 194 -0.75 -24.51 8.24
N ARG A 195 -0.71 -23.62 9.25
CA ARG A 195 -0.25 -23.92 10.62
C ARG A 195 -1.42 -24.18 11.61
N ARG A 196 -2.67 -24.15 11.14
CA ARG A 196 -3.86 -24.51 11.92
C ARG A 196 -4.14 -26.00 11.82
#